data_AF-A0A8B8KLA7-F1
#
_entry.id   AF-A0A8B8KLA7-F1
#
_cell.length_a   1.000
_cell.length_b   1.000
_cell.length_c   1.000
_cell.angle_alpha   90.00
_cell.angle_beta   90.00
_cell.angle_gamma   90.00
#
_symmetry.space_group_name_H-M   'P 1'
#
loop_
_entity.id
_entity.type
_entity.pdbx_description
1 polymer ?
#
loop_
_entity_poly.entity_id
_entity_poly.type
_entity_poly.pdbx_seq_one_letter_code
_entity_poly.pdbx_strand_id
1 'polypeptide(L)'
;MELDYFLDFEDYFPSMIARLGAEGFIGELCHGFRLLMDVNKGLITFESLKMNCHLLGLDVRDDELVCMLMEGDLDGDGALSQMEFCILMFRLSPCLMDAPKMHTQGSDPMLMM
;
A
#
# COMPACT_ATOMS: atom_id res chain seq x y z
N MET A 1 7.67 7.07 24.99
CA MET A 1 7.74 7.93 23.80
C MET A 1 7.37 7.04 22.65
N GLU A 2 6.09 7.01 22.30
CA GLU A 2 5.63 6.35 21.08
C GLU A 2 6.15 7.19 19.92
N LEU A 3 6.99 6.59 19.09
CA LEU A 3 7.53 7.21 17.89
C LEU A 3 6.44 7.18 16.83
N ASP A 4 5.59 8.20 16.86
CA ASP A 4 4.67 8.52 15.77
C ASP A 4 5.49 9.17 14.64
N TYR A 5 6.38 8.38 14.02
CA TYR A 5 6.90 8.67 12.68
C TYR A 5 5.95 8.05 11.67
N PHE A 6 4.65 8.34 11.81
CA PHE A 6 3.73 8.20 10.69
C PHE A 6 4.36 9.08 9.60
N LEU A 7 4.90 8.44 8.56
CA LEU A 7 5.12 9.12 7.29
C LEU A 7 3.85 9.91 7.06
N ASP A 8 3.95 11.24 6.96
CA ASP A 8 2.80 12.11 6.72
C ASP A 8 2.36 11.83 5.27
N PHE A 9 1.77 10.66 5.09
CA PHE A 9 1.39 10.08 3.84
C PHE A 9 0.08 10.76 3.49
N GLU A 10 0.19 11.79 2.67
CA GLU A 10 -0.98 12.45 2.14
C GLU A 10 -1.76 11.43 1.30
N ASP A 11 -2.94 11.06 1.80
CA ASP A 11 -3.72 9.97 1.24
C ASP A 11 -4.38 10.38 -0.08
N TYR A 12 -3.67 10.16 -1.18
CA TYR A 12 -4.16 10.43 -2.52
C TYR A 12 -5.00 9.29 -3.10
N PHE A 13 -5.10 8.15 -2.42
CA PHE A 13 -5.71 6.94 -2.97
C PHE A 13 -7.20 7.09 -3.24
N PRO A 14 -8.01 7.71 -2.35
CA PRO A 14 -9.43 7.95 -2.64
C PRO A 14 -9.63 8.73 -3.95
N SER A 15 -8.80 9.75 -4.21
CA SER A 15 -8.89 10.53 -5.44
C SER A 15 -8.51 9.72 -6.68
N MET A 16 -7.49 8.86 -6.56
CA MET A 16 -7.01 8.01 -7.64
C MET A 16 -8.03 6.93 -7.98
N ILE A 17 -8.63 6.30 -6.96
CA ILE A 17 -9.72 5.32 -7.11
C ILE A 17 -10.95 6.00 -7.73
N ALA A 18 -11.35 7.19 -7.28
CA ALA A 18 -12.49 7.91 -7.85
C ALA A 18 -12.31 8.23 -9.35
N ARG A 19 -11.08 8.47 -9.79
CA ARG A 19 -10.76 8.81 -11.19
C ARG A 19 -10.54 7.58 -12.08
N LEU A 20 -9.88 6.55 -11.57
CA LEU A 20 -9.44 5.38 -12.36
C LEU A 20 -10.34 4.16 -12.18
N GLY A 21 -11.21 4.16 -11.16
CA GLY A 21 -11.89 2.97 -10.68
C GLY A 21 -10.95 2.03 -9.91
N ALA A 22 -11.53 1.02 -9.25
CA ALA A 22 -10.77 0.07 -8.44
C ALA A 22 -9.76 -0.74 -9.28
N GLU A 23 -10.16 -1.21 -10.46
CA GLU A 23 -9.28 -1.96 -11.37
C GLU A 23 -8.12 -1.11 -11.87
N GLY A 24 -8.39 0.15 -12.25
CA GLY A 24 -7.36 1.09 -12.69
C GLY A 24 -6.38 1.43 -11.58
N PHE A 25 -6.87 1.64 -10.36
CA PHE A 25 -6.03 1.85 -9.17
C PHE A 25 -5.11 0.66 -8.89
N ILE A 26 -5.62 -0.57 -8.93
CA ILE A 26 -4.81 -1.79 -8.78
C ILE A 26 -3.75 -1.87 -9.89
N GLY A 27 -4.11 -1.50 -11.11
CA GLY A 27 -3.17 -1.41 -12.23
C GLY A 27 -2.00 -0.46 -11.94
N GLU A 28 -2.27 0.72 -11.37
CA GLU A 28 -1.25 1.69 -10.99
C GLU A 28 -0.36 1.20 -9.85
N LEU A 29 -0.91 0.50 -8.85
CA LEU A 29 -0.08 -0.15 -7.82
C LEU A 29 0.86 -1.19 -8.43
N CYS A 30 0.36 -1.99 -9.37
CA CYS A 30 1.18 -2.96 -10.11
C CYS A 30 2.23 -2.29 -11.00
N HIS A 31 1.98 -1.09 -11.53
CA HIS A 31 2.99 -0.30 -12.24
C HIS A 31 4.05 0.24 -11.26
N GLY A 32 3.62 0.81 -10.14
CA GLY A 32 4.51 1.27 -9.07
C GLY A 32 5.45 0.17 -8.59
N PHE A 33 4.91 -1.02 -8.31
CA PHE A 33 5.72 -2.19 -7.95
C PHE A 33 6.83 -2.48 -8.99
N ARG A 34 6.46 -2.51 -10.27
CA ARG A 34 7.40 -2.78 -11.37
C ARG A 34 8.48 -1.72 -11.52
N LEU A 35 8.19 -0.47 -11.14
CA LEU A 35 9.18 0.62 -11.12
C LEU A 35 10.18 0.48 -9.97
N LEU A 36 9.78 -0.12 -8.85
CA LEU A 36 10.59 -0.20 -7.63
C LEU A 36 11.34 -1.53 -7.47
N MET A 37 10.88 -2.60 -8.10
CA MET A 37 11.45 -3.94 -7.97
C MET A 37 12.85 -4.09 -8.58
N ASP A 38 13.61 -5.05 -8.03
CA ASP A 38 14.77 -5.64 -8.69
C ASP A 38 14.28 -6.54 -9.82
N VAL A 39 14.65 -6.21 -11.07
CA VAL A 39 14.22 -6.93 -12.27
C VAL A 39 14.68 -8.38 -12.29
N ASN A 40 15.85 -8.68 -11.70
CA ASN A 40 16.40 -10.04 -11.70
C ASN A 40 15.73 -10.93 -10.66
N LYS A 41 15.33 -10.34 -9.52
CA LYS A 41 14.69 -11.07 -8.41
C LYS A 41 13.17 -11.13 -8.52
N GLY A 42 12.55 -10.14 -9.17
CA GLY A 42 11.10 -10.02 -9.20
C GLY A 42 10.49 -9.48 -7.89
N LEU A 43 11.31 -8.90 -7.00
CA LEU A 43 10.93 -8.42 -5.67
C LEU A 43 11.50 -7.02 -5.44
N ILE A 44 10.84 -6.23 -4.59
CA ILE A 44 11.41 -4.96 -4.11
C ILE A 44 12.38 -5.28 -2.99
N THR A 45 13.65 -5.01 -3.23
CA THR A 45 14.71 -5.14 -2.23
C THR A 45 15.11 -3.76 -1.71
N PHE A 46 15.83 -3.69 -0.60
CA PHE A 46 16.37 -2.42 -0.10
C PHE A 46 17.15 -1.64 -1.16
N GLU A 47 18.06 -2.33 -1.87
CA GLU A 47 18.89 -1.70 -2.91
C GLU A 47 18.05 -1.22 -4.10
N SER A 48 17.10 -2.04 -4.57
CA SER A 48 16.25 -1.64 -5.71
C SER A 48 15.33 -0.50 -5.33
N LEU A 49 14.74 -0.54 -4.13
CA LEU A 49 13.88 0.51 -3.63
C LEU A 49 14.64 1.84 -3.51
N LYS A 50 15.82 1.82 -2.88
CA LYS A 50 16.69 3.00 -2.75
C LYS A 50 17.09 3.60 -4.09
N MET A 51 17.59 2.76 -4.99
CA MET A 51 18.02 3.21 -6.32
C MET A 51 16.85 3.76 -7.12
N ASN A 52 15.72 3.04 -7.18
CA ASN A 52 14.59 3.41 -8.01
C ASN A 52 13.85 4.65 -7.46
N CYS A 53 13.74 4.80 -6.13
CA CYS A 53 13.23 6.04 -5.53
C CYS A 53 14.10 7.25 -5.93
N HIS A 54 15.42 7.11 -5.86
CA HIS A 54 16.33 8.16 -6.29
C HIS A 54 16.19 8.49 -7.79
N LEU A 55 16.04 7.48 -8.64
CA LEU A 55 15.82 7.67 -10.08
C LEU A 55 14.48 8.36 -10.40
N LEU A 56 13.46 8.16 -9.58
CA LEU A 56 12.17 8.85 -9.67
C LEU A 56 12.21 10.27 -9.09
N GLY A 57 13.36 10.71 -8.57
CA GLY A 57 13.53 12.03 -7.96
C GLY A 57 12.91 12.14 -6.57
N LEU A 58 12.64 11.00 -5.91
CA LEU A 58 12.16 10.96 -4.53
C LEU A 58 13.35 10.93 -3.58
N ASP A 59 13.40 11.87 -2.64
CA ASP A 59 14.39 11.90 -1.56
C ASP A 59 13.81 11.18 -0.34
N VAL A 60 14.19 9.91 -0.19
CA VAL A 60 13.71 9.04 0.90
C VAL A 60 14.93 8.55 1.68
N ARG A 61 14.87 8.66 3.00
CA ARG A 61 16.01 8.33 3.87
C ARG A 61 16.12 6.82 4.06
N ASP A 62 17.34 6.33 4.26
CA ASP A 62 17.61 4.90 4.43
C ASP A 62 16.78 4.26 5.55
N ASP A 63 16.54 4.97 6.66
CA ASP A 63 15.69 4.49 7.76
C ASP A 63 14.21 4.39 7.37
N GLU A 64 13.71 5.33 6.55
CA GLU A 64 12.33 5.25 6.02
C GLU A 64 12.18 4.06 5.08
N LEU A 65 13.18 3.79 4.24
CA LEU A 65 13.19 2.62 3.35
C LEU A 65 13.22 1.31 4.14
N VAL A 66 14.02 1.25 5.20
CA VAL A 66 14.04 0.10 6.12
C VAL A 66 12.67 -0.08 6.78
N CYS A 67 12.06 1.00 7.27
CA CYS A 67 10.71 0.95 7.84
C CYS A 67 9.68 0.45 6.83
N MET A 68 9.72 0.90 5.57
CA MET A 68 8.82 0.43 4.50
C MET A 68 8.95 -1.08 4.26
N LEU A 69 10.18 -1.61 4.20
CA LEU A 69 10.40 -3.05 4.05
C LEU A 69 9.91 -3.81 5.27
N MET A 70 10.30 -3.39 6.48
CA MET A 70 9.93 -4.06 7.72
C MET A 70 8.43 -4.09 7.97
N GLU A 71 7.70 -3.06 7.55
CA GLU A 71 6.24 -2.98 7.72
C GLU A 71 5.48 -3.80 6.66
N GLY A 72 6.06 -3.95 5.47
CA GLY A 72 5.43 -4.63 4.34
C GLY A 72 5.79 -6.11 4.20
N ASP A 73 6.96 -6.52 4.67
CA ASP A 73 7.48 -7.89 4.59
C ASP A 73 6.72 -8.80 5.56
N LEU A 74 5.79 -9.60 5.04
CA LEU A 74 4.90 -10.45 5.84
C LEU A 74 5.45 -11.86 6.01
N ASP A 75 6.29 -12.32 5.09
CA ASP A 75 6.89 -13.65 5.13
C ASP A 75 8.31 -13.68 5.73
N GLY A 76 8.94 -12.52 5.90
CA GLY A 76 10.24 -12.34 6.54
C GLY A 76 11.42 -12.63 5.62
N ASP A 77 11.25 -12.56 4.29
CA ASP A 77 12.33 -12.80 3.33
C ASP A 77 13.28 -11.60 3.13
N GLY A 78 12.94 -10.45 3.72
CA GLY A 78 13.70 -9.21 3.66
C GLY A 78 13.45 -8.39 2.40
N ALA A 79 12.41 -8.71 1.63
CA ALA A 79 11.99 -8.03 0.41
C ALA A 79 10.46 -7.86 0.40
N LEU A 80 9.92 -7.18 -0.61
CA LEU A 80 8.47 -7.13 -0.84
C LEU A 80 8.14 -7.81 -2.16
N SER A 81 7.26 -8.80 -2.07
CA SER A 81 6.50 -9.29 -3.21
C SER A 81 5.48 -8.26 -3.67
N GLN A 82 4.93 -8.47 -4.87
CA GLN A 82 3.86 -7.60 -5.39
C GLN A 82 2.64 -7.58 -4.47
N MET A 83 2.29 -8.71 -3.87
CA MET A 83 1.16 -8.82 -2.96
C MET A 83 1.41 -8.00 -1.69
N GLU A 84 2.57 -8.15 -1.07
CA GLU A 84 2.97 -7.43 0.14
C GLU A 84 3.04 -5.93 -0.10
N PHE A 85 3.62 -5.50 -1.22
CA PHE A 85 3.63 -4.11 -1.62
C PHE A 85 2.20 -3.54 -1.73
N CYS A 86 1.30 -4.25 -2.42
CA CYS A 86 -0.09 -3.82 -2.52
C CYS A 86 -0.73 -3.73 -1.12
N ILE A 87 -0.61 -4.76 -0.29
CA ILE A 87 -1.17 -4.77 1.08
C ILE A 87 -0.63 -3.58 1.89
N LEU A 88 0.69 -3.33 1.85
CA LEU A 88 1.32 -2.20 2.52
C LEU A 88 0.70 -0.88 2.06
N MET A 89 0.58 -0.66 0.75
CA MET A 89 -0.05 0.55 0.20
C MET A 89 -1.49 0.72 0.72
N PHE A 90 -2.30 -0.34 0.70
CA PHE A 90 -3.67 -0.29 1.24
C PHE A 90 -3.70 0.03 2.75
N ARG A 91 -2.72 -0.45 3.53
CA ARG A 91 -2.59 -0.17 4.98
C ARG A 91 -2.19 1.28 5.27
N LEU A 92 -1.47 1.90 4.36
CA LEU A 92 -1.06 3.31 4.46
C LEU A 92 -2.18 4.30 4.08
N SER A 93 -3.33 3.82 3.59
CA SER A 93 -4.53 4.65 3.36
C SER A 93 -5.56 4.38 4.46
N PRO A 94 -5.61 5.21 5.53
CA PRO A 94 -6.59 5.05 6.60
C PRO A 94 -8.03 5.12 6.08
N CYS A 95 -8.27 5.97 5.07
CA CYS A 95 -9.59 6.17 4.48
C CYS A 95 -10.12 4.92 3.76
N LEU A 96 -9.24 4.04 3.29
CA LEU A 96 -9.59 2.81 2.60
C LEU A 96 -9.84 1.65 3.57
N MET A 97 -9.24 1.71 4.76
CA MET A 97 -9.44 0.74 5.85
C MET A 97 -10.70 1.00 6.68
N ASP A 98 -11.17 2.25 6.74
CA ASP A 98 -12.43 2.65 7.39
C ASP A 98 -13.67 2.47 6.51
N ALA A 99 -13.66 1.48 5.60
CA ALA A 99 -14.92 1.00 5.04
C ALA A 99 -15.82 0.57 6.22
N PRO A 100 -17.00 1.17 6.42
CA PRO A 100 -17.87 0.76 7.50
C PRO A 100 -18.15 -0.72 7.26
N LYS A 101 -17.86 -1.56 8.26
CA LYS A 101 -18.34 -2.93 8.29
C LYS A 101 -19.81 -2.85 7.93
N MET A 102 -20.18 -3.27 6.72
CA MET A 102 -21.58 -3.42 6.37
C MET A 102 -22.10 -4.45 7.35
N HIS A 103 -22.68 -3.97 8.44
CA HIS A 103 -23.49 -4.78 9.31
C HIS A 103 -24.53 -5.41 8.40
N THR A 104 -24.36 -6.70 8.13
CA THR A 104 -25.44 -7.56 7.73
C THR A 104 -26.43 -7.57 8.90
N GLN A 105 -27.27 -6.55 8.99
CA GLN A 105 -28.62 -6.74 9.51
C GLN A 105 -29.33 -7.52 8.39
N GLY A 106 -29.54 -8.83 8.48
CA GLY A 106 -30.06 -9.49 9.66
C GLY A 106 -31.51 -9.07 9.83
N SER A 107 -32.38 -9.64 8.98
CA SER A 107 -33.85 -9.74 9.13
C SER A 107 -34.62 -8.44 9.39
N ASP A 108 -35.22 -7.89 8.33
CA ASP A 108 -36.40 -7.04 8.46
C ASP A 108 -37.66 -7.94 8.47
N PRO A 109 -38.41 -8.07 9.59
CA PRO A 109 -39.65 -8.85 9.64
C PRO A 109 -40.88 -8.06 9.16
N MET A 110 -40.76 -6.86 8.60
CA MET A 110 -41.91 -6.02 8.21
C MET A 110 -42.49 -6.30 6.80
N LEU A 111 -42.43 -7.55 6.33
CA LEU A 111 -43.18 -8.03 5.15
C LEU A 111 -44.32 -8.98 5.56
N MET A 112 -45.05 -8.61 6.63
CA MET A 112 -46.37 -9.14 6.94
C MET A 112 -47.31 -7.98 7.26
N MET A 113 -47.82 -7.32 6.22
CA MET A 113 -49.21 -6.87 6.09
C MET A 113 -49.63 -6.90 4.64
#